data_AF-A0A7J4NLP9-F1
#
_entry.id   AF-A0A7J4NLP9-F1
#
_cell.length_a   1.000
_cell.length_b   1.000
_cell.length_c   1.000
_cell.angle_alpha   90.00
_cell.angle_beta   90.00
_cell.angle_gamma   90.00
#
_symmetry.space_group_name_H-M   'P 1'
#
loop_
_entity.id
_entity.type
_entity.pdbx_description
1 polymer ?
#
loop_
_entity_poly.entity_id
_entity_poly.type
_entity_poly.pdbx_seq_one_letter_code
_entity_poly.pdbx_strand_id
1 'polypeptide(L)' 'ETHGEVCPAGWNAGDEGMKDTHDGVAEYLSKNADNL' A
#
# COMPACT_ATOMS: atom_id res chain seq x y z
N GLU A 1 7.56 3.18 -9.98
CA GLU A 1 7.02 4.47 -9.50
C GLU A 1 6.58 5.33 -10.66
N THR A 2 5.30 5.25 -10.98
CA THR A 2 4.66 6.06 -12.02
C THR A 2 3.21 6.24 -11.60
N HIS A 3 2.92 7.37 -10.95
CA HIS A 3 1.59 7.98 -10.83
C HIS A 3 0.54 7.30 -9.92
N GLY A 4 0.61 7.53 -8.61
CA GLY A 4 -0.55 7.36 -7.71
C GLY A 4 -0.41 6.34 -6.57
N GLU A 5 0.79 5.81 -6.37
CA GLU A 5 1.07 4.89 -5.28
C GLU A 5 1.98 5.57 -4.24
N VAL A 6 1.50 5.62 -3.00
CA VAL A 6 2.23 6.12 -1.83
C VAL A 6 2.99 4.98 -1.16
N CYS A 7 4.14 5.28 -0.56
CA CYS A 7 4.94 4.32 0.20
C CYS A 7 4.35 4.18 1.63
N PRO A 8 3.75 3.03 2.00
CA PRO A 8 3.26 2.78 3.36
C PRO A 8 4.40 2.61 4.38
N ALA A 9 4.07 2.61 5.68
CA ALA A 9 5.07 2.46 6.74
C ALA A 9 5.81 1.12 6.65
N GLY A 10 7.15 1.15 6.61
CA GLY A 10 7.99 -0.04 6.48
C GLY A 10 8.26 -0.50 5.04
N TRP A 11 7.80 0.26 4.03
CA TRP A 11 8.02 -0.04 2.61
C TRP A 11 9.49 0.04 2.21
N ASN A 12 9.97 -0.97 1.47
CA ASN A 12 11.29 -1.02 0.84
C ASN A 12 11.17 -1.04 -0.68
N ALA A 13 12.25 -0.66 -1.37
CA ALA A 13 12.29 -0.68 -2.83
C ALA A 13 12.04 -2.10 -3.38
N GLY A 14 10.87 -2.30 -3.99
CA GLY A 14 10.40 -3.60 -4.50
C GLY A 14 9.07 -4.05 -3.90
N ASP A 15 8.63 -3.42 -2.80
CA ASP A 15 7.33 -3.69 -2.19
C ASP A 15 6.20 -3.01 -2.99
N GLU A 16 4.99 -3.57 -2.93
CA GLU A 16 3.79 -3.00 -3.58
C GLU A 16 3.44 -1.66 -2.92
N GLY A 17 3.35 -0.59 -3.72
CA GLY A 17 2.90 0.71 -3.24
C GLY A 17 1.41 0.70 -2.92
N MET A 18 0.96 1.58 -2.03
CA MET A 18 -0.45 1.70 -1.68
C MET A 18 -1.10 2.78 -2.56
N LYS A 19 -2.24 2.49 -3.19
CA LYS A 19 -3.00 3.51 -3.93
C LYS A 19 -3.56 4.55 -2.97
N ASP A 20 -3.46 5.84 -3.30
CA ASP A 20 -3.90 6.95 -2.42
C ASP A 20 -5.44 7.15 -2.31
N THR A 21 -6.23 6.14 -2.66
CA THR A 21 -7.69 6.20 -2.64
C THR A 21 -8.26 5.45 -1.44
N HIS A 22 -9.49 5.78 -1.03
CA HIS A 22 -10.19 5.06 0.05
C HIS A 22 -10.24 3.53 -0.22
N ASP A 23 -10.51 3.14 -1.46
CA ASP A 23 -10.51 1.74 -1.87
C ASP A 23 -9.11 1.14 -1.83
N GLY A 24 -8.08 1.90 -2.21
CA GLY A 24 -6.68 1.50 -2.16
C GLY A 24 -6.20 1.21 -0.74
N VAL A 25 -6.58 2.06 0.22
CA VAL A 25 -6.28 1.85 1.65
C VAL A 25 -7.02 0.63 2.19
N ALA A 26 -8.30 0.46 1.85
CA ALA A 26 -9.08 -0.71 2.28
C ALA A 26 -8.50 -2.03 1.72
N GLU A 27 -8.08 -2.03 0.45
CA GLU A 27 -7.44 -3.17 -0.18
C GLU A 27 -6.08 -3.48 0.46
N TYR A 28 -5.26 -2.45 0.69
CA TYR A 28 -3.95 -2.59 1.32
C TYR A 28 -4.07 -3.14 2.75
N LEU A 29 -4.98 -2.60 3.57
CA LEU A 29 -5.21 -3.09 4.94
C LEU A 29 -5.79 -4.51 4.95
N SER A 30 -6.70 -4.85 4.02
CA SER A 30 -7.27 -6.21 3.96
C SER A 30 -6.22 -7.25 3.55
N LYS A 31 -5.34 -6.91 2.60
CA LYS A 31 -4.24 -7.78 2.15
C LYS A 31 -3.15 -7.96 3.21
N ASN A 32 -2.89 -6.92 4.01
CA ASN A 32 -1.82 -6.92 5.01
C ASN A 32 -2.31 -7.12 6.45
N ALA A 33 -3.60 -7.43 6.65
CA ALA A 33 -4.20 -7.60 7.98
C ALA A 33 -3.52 -8.69 8.81
N ASP A 34 -2.99 -9.73 8.17
CA ASP A 34 -2.28 -10.82 8.84
C ASP A 34 -0.83 -10.44 9.24
N ASN A 35 -0.30 -9.33 8.71
CA ASN A 35 1.06 -8.83 8.92
C ASN A 35 1.12 -7.50 9.70
N LEU A 36 -0.03 -7.00 10.16
CA LEU A 36 -0.17 -5.85 11.07
C LEU A 36 -0.16 -6.31 12.54
#